data_AF-A0A960NRC5-F1
#
_entry.id   AF-A0A960NRC5-F1
#
_cell.length_a   1.000
_cell.length_b   1.000
_cell.length_c   1.000
_cell.angle_alpha   90.00
_cell.angle_beta   90.00
_cell.angle_gamma   90.00
#
_symmetry.space_group_name_H-M   'P 1'
#
loop_
_entity.id
_entity.type
_entity.pdbx_description
1 polymer ?
#
loop_
_entity_poly.entity_id
_entity_poly.type
_entity_poly.pdbx_seq_one_letter_code
_entity_poly.pdbx_strand_id
1 'polypeptide(L)'
;MKAPTANPLTDAQACLAQGQSLEAAGTPDALAAAVAAYDRAIARLQAHRPQSPDIISLLAITWMNRGNARQKQADGPRDAVRAYDHALALFAQLPPDDALTNRMGAAWLNRGHALQQSTEPRQRLEAISSTEESIALLSKLPVGENLDYRLNLAGAQANLAQLLIESAAADRCLRASAAVASALELTARHEQQRAGFADIGLKARRTLCQIIGQWLIANDDADRQAKLIASASDAVDTGMTLARHWESLGVTHFRPLTERLFRFGTAFYRRHQIHFLADFVLENLDPNTCSDAITSHPELQSIAREGLQAARHDLRTNHVLVSQDAASERRMQALAHLEAALDLLAPDRLVSAV
;
A
#
# COMPACT_ATOMS: atom_id res chain seq x y z
N MET A 1 9.69 47.79 -31.86
CA MET A 1 8.60 47.09 -31.14
C MET A 1 9.21 46.41 -29.92
N LYS A 2 8.87 46.83 -28.69
CA LYS A 2 9.21 46.04 -27.48
C LYS A 2 8.38 44.76 -27.55
N ALA A 3 9.03 43.60 -27.50
CA ALA A 3 8.32 42.33 -27.36
C ALA A 3 7.41 42.41 -26.12
N PRO A 4 6.17 41.89 -26.19
CA PRO A 4 5.30 41.84 -25.02
C PRO A 4 6.03 41.05 -23.94
N THR A 5 6.34 41.71 -22.82
CA THR A 5 6.88 41.06 -21.63
C THR A 5 5.87 40.01 -21.19
N ALA A 6 6.27 38.74 -21.27
CA ALA A 6 5.44 37.61 -20.90
C ALA A 6 4.87 37.82 -19.48
N ASN A 7 3.60 37.48 -19.30
CA ASN A 7 2.94 37.58 -18.01
C ASN A 7 3.65 36.62 -17.03
N PRO A 8 4.27 37.12 -15.93
CA PRO A 8 5.05 36.28 -15.02
C PRO A 8 4.24 35.15 -14.38
N LEU A 9 2.90 35.29 -14.28
CA LEU A 9 2.01 34.22 -13.83
C LEU A 9 1.92 33.09 -14.86
N THR A 10 1.82 33.43 -16.15
CA THR A 10 1.79 32.44 -17.24
C THR A 10 3.09 31.65 -17.31
N ASP A 11 4.22 32.32 -17.11
CA ASP A 11 5.54 31.66 -17.08
C ASP A 11 5.69 30.71 -15.88
N ALA A 12 5.18 31.10 -14.70
CA ALA A 12 5.17 30.25 -13.52
C ALA A 12 4.28 29.01 -13.71
N GLN A 13 3.09 29.18 -14.30
CA GLN A 13 2.18 28.08 -14.64
C GLN A 13 2.79 27.12 -15.66
N ALA A 14 3.50 27.63 -16.66
CA ALA A 14 4.23 26.80 -17.63
C ALA A 14 5.32 25.96 -16.93
N CYS A 15 6.07 26.56 -16.01
CA CYS A 15 7.06 25.83 -15.20
C CYS A 15 6.42 24.76 -14.31
N LEU A 16 5.29 25.05 -13.68
CA LEU A 16 4.52 24.09 -12.87
C LEU A 16 4.05 22.90 -13.73
N ALA A 17 3.44 23.16 -14.89
CA ALA A 17 2.98 22.12 -15.80
C ALA A 17 4.13 21.25 -16.34
N GLN A 18 5.26 21.89 -16.69
CA GLN A 18 6.48 21.18 -17.05
C GLN A 18 6.94 20.25 -15.92
N GLY A 19 6.97 20.75 -14.68
CA GLY A 19 7.34 19.95 -13.52
C GLY A 19 6.43 18.74 -13.33
N GLN A 20 5.11 18.91 -13.46
CA GLN A 20 4.13 17.81 -13.34
C GLN A 20 4.33 16.74 -14.41
N SER A 21 4.58 17.15 -15.67
CA SER A 21 4.86 16.23 -16.76
C SER A 21 6.15 15.42 -16.52
N LEU A 22 7.20 16.07 -16.02
CA LEU A 22 8.46 15.43 -15.69
C LEU A 22 8.34 14.50 -14.47
N GLU A 23 7.59 14.91 -13.45
CA GLU A 23 7.32 14.09 -12.27
C GLU A 23 6.59 12.78 -12.64
N ALA A 24 5.65 12.86 -13.58
CA ALA A 24 4.91 11.70 -14.07
C ALA A 24 5.79 10.68 -14.80
N ALA A 25 6.88 11.11 -15.44
CA ALA A 25 7.83 10.20 -16.08
C ALA A 25 8.62 9.35 -15.07
N GLY A 26 8.82 9.85 -13.83
CA GLY A 26 9.32 9.08 -12.70
C GLY A 26 10.79 8.62 -12.77
N THR A 27 11.52 8.92 -13.85
CA THR A 27 12.95 8.58 -13.94
C THR A 27 13.78 9.52 -13.05
N PRO A 28 14.96 9.09 -12.54
CA PRO A 28 15.79 9.94 -11.69
C PRO A 28 16.10 11.32 -12.30
N ASP A 29 16.45 11.34 -13.59
CA ASP A 29 16.74 12.57 -14.34
C ASP A 29 15.49 13.44 -14.51
N ALA A 30 14.33 12.83 -14.81
CA ALA A 30 13.08 13.56 -14.94
C ALA A 30 12.63 14.14 -13.59
N LEU A 31 12.81 13.42 -12.49
CA LEU A 31 12.52 13.92 -11.14
C LEU A 31 13.43 15.11 -10.78
N ALA A 32 14.72 15.04 -11.11
CA ALA A 32 15.64 16.17 -10.91
C ALA A 32 15.23 17.40 -11.75
N ALA A 33 14.85 17.18 -13.02
CA ALA A 33 14.35 18.23 -13.88
C ALA A 33 13.00 18.80 -13.42
N ALA A 34 12.12 17.98 -12.84
CA ALA A 34 10.85 18.40 -12.25
C ALA A 34 11.08 19.36 -11.09
N VAL A 35 11.98 19.01 -10.17
CA VAL A 35 12.38 19.89 -9.05
C VAL A 35 12.90 21.23 -9.57
N ALA A 36 13.79 21.22 -10.56
CA ALA A 36 14.31 22.45 -11.15
C ALA A 36 13.21 23.31 -11.81
N ALA A 37 12.20 22.69 -12.43
CA ALA A 37 11.04 23.38 -12.98
C ALA A 37 10.17 24.01 -11.87
N TYR A 38 9.95 23.30 -10.76
CA TYR A 38 9.23 23.84 -9.61
C TYR A 38 9.99 24.97 -8.92
N ASP A 39 11.31 24.87 -8.76
CA ASP A 39 12.14 25.94 -8.19
C ASP A 39 12.03 27.23 -9.02
N ARG A 40 12.03 27.09 -10.36
CA ARG A 40 11.79 28.19 -11.30
C ARG A 40 10.39 28.80 -11.18
N ALA A 41 9.36 28.00 -10.92
CA ALA A 41 8.00 28.49 -10.68
C ALA A 41 7.91 29.23 -9.33
N ILE A 42 8.45 28.64 -8.26
CA ILE A 42 8.50 29.21 -6.91
C ILE A 42 9.17 30.58 -6.92
N ALA A 43 10.36 30.70 -7.55
CA ALA A 43 11.09 31.97 -7.61
C ALA A 43 10.28 33.08 -8.30
N ARG A 44 9.57 32.76 -9.39
CA ARG A 44 8.72 33.72 -10.10
C ARG A 44 7.51 34.14 -9.28
N LEU A 45 6.84 33.18 -8.63
CA LEU A 45 5.67 33.45 -7.80
C LEU A 45 6.05 34.28 -6.57
N GLN A 46 7.18 34.00 -5.93
CA GLN A 46 7.70 34.76 -4.79
C GLN A 46 8.07 36.21 -5.14
N ALA A 47 8.56 36.44 -6.37
CA ALA A 47 8.90 37.78 -6.86
C ALA A 47 7.67 38.66 -7.12
N HIS A 48 6.47 38.08 -7.26
CA HIS A 48 5.25 38.86 -7.49
C HIS A 48 4.81 39.57 -6.20
N ARG A 49 4.57 40.88 -6.26
CA ARG A 49 4.08 41.68 -5.13
C ARG A 49 3.00 42.67 -5.60
N PRO A 50 1.89 42.81 -4.86
CA PRO A 50 1.49 42.05 -3.66
C PRO A 50 1.11 40.59 -3.97
N GLN A 51 1.08 39.73 -2.94
CA GLN A 51 0.64 38.34 -3.07
C GLN A 51 -0.88 38.28 -2.92
N SER A 52 -1.60 38.04 -4.01
CA SER A 52 -3.04 37.73 -3.94
C SER A 52 -3.27 36.29 -3.46
N PRO A 53 -4.47 35.95 -2.96
CA PRO A 53 -4.82 34.57 -2.59
C PRO A 53 -4.55 33.54 -3.71
N ASP A 54 -4.77 33.89 -4.98
CA ASP A 54 -4.47 33.01 -6.12
C ASP A 54 -2.99 32.68 -6.23
N ILE A 55 -2.11 33.66 -6.00
CA ILE A 55 -0.67 33.48 -6.04
C ILE A 55 -0.20 32.63 -4.87
N ILE A 56 -0.75 32.87 -3.67
CA ILE A 56 -0.46 32.06 -2.47
C ILE A 56 -0.87 30.61 -2.71
N SER A 57 -2.06 30.38 -3.26
CA SER A 57 -2.58 29.05 -3.61
C SER A 57 -1.67 28.34 -4.62
N LEU A 58 -1.30 29.03 -5.71
CA LEU A 58 -0.41 28.47 -6.73
C LEU A 58 0.99 28.18 -6.18
N LEU A 59 1.53 29.06 -5.33
CA LEU A 59 2.81 28.86 -4.67
C LEU A 59 2.78 27.65 -3.72
N ALA A 60 1.72 27.49 -2.94
CA ALA A 60 1.53 26.34 -2.05
C ALA A 60 1.48 25.01 -2.82
N ILE A 61 0.70 24.97 -3.92
CA ILE A 61 0.62 23.80 -4.81
C ILE A 61 1.99 23.48 -5.41
N THR A 62 2.74 24.50 -5.83
CA THR A 62 4.08 24.32 -6.41
C THR A 62 5.07 23.74 -5.39
N TRP A 63 5.03 24.22 -4.14
CA TRP A 63 5.82 23.64 -3.04
C TRP A 63 5.44 22.18 -2.74
N MET A 64 4.15 21.87 -2.71
CA MET A 64 3.67 20.51 -2.50
C MET A 64 4.17 19.56 -3.61
N ASN A 65 4.06 19.95 -4.87
CA ASN A 65 4.53 19.12 -6.00
C ASN A 65 6.06 18.98 -6.02
N ARG A 66 6.80 20.03 -5.62
CA ARG A 66 8.24 19.94 -5.37
C ARG A 66 8.56 18.89 -4.33
N GLY A 67 7.79 18.84 -3.24
CA GLY A 67 7.87 17.80 -2.21
C GLY A 67 7.66 16.40 -2.79
N ASN A 68 6.63 16.21 -3.61
CA ASN A 68 6.33 14.92 -4.24
C ASN A 68 7.50 14.44 -5.11
N ALA A 69 8.07 15.31 -5.94
CA ALA A 69 9.21 14.97 -6.78
C ALA A 69 10.45 14.62 -5.95
N ARG A 70 10.75 15.39 -4.89
CA ARG A 70 11.87 15.12 -3.98
C ARG A 70 11.71 13.81 -3.23
N GLN A 71 10.50 13.48 -2.77
CA GLN A 71 10.23 12.25 -2.04
C GLN A 71 10.49 10.98 -2.86
N LYS A 72 10.38 11.07 -4.18
CA LYS A 72 10.68 9.96 -5.10
C LYS A 72 12.19 9.81 -5.39
N GLN A 73 13.03 10.73 -4.92
CA GLN A 73 14.49 10.68 -5.04
C GLN A 73 15.11 10.04 -3.79
N ALA A 74 16.23 9.33 -3.96
CA ALA A 74 16.86 8.56 -2.89
C ALA A 74 17.35 9.41 -1.69
N ASP A 75 17.79 10.65 -1.94
CA ASP A 75 18.33 11.60 -0.96
C ASP A 75 17.36 12.75 -0.62
N GLY A 76 16.18 12.77 -1.26
CA GLY A 76 15.20 13.84 -1.14
C GLY A 76 14.22 13.84 0.05
N PRO A 77 14.09 12.82 0.94
CA PRO A 77 13.02 12.83 1.96
C PRO A 77 13.05 14.05 2.89
N ARG A 78 14.24 14.49 3.33
CA ARG A 78 14.38 15.68 4.20
C ARG A 78 13.99 16.98 3.48
N ASP A 79 14.34 17.12 2.20
CA ASP A 79 13.95 18.30 1.40
C ASP A 79 12.45 18.26 1.06
N ALA A 80 11.88 17.08 0.88
CA ALA A 80 10.44 16.90 0.70
C ALA A 80 9.64 17.39 1.92
N VAL A 81 10.05 17.02 3.14
CA VAL A 81 9.42 17.51 4.38
C VAL A 81 9.41 19.04 4.44
N ARG A 82 10.55 19.69 4.14
CA ARG A 82 10.64 21.16 4.11
C ARG A 82 9.70 21.77 3.07
N ALA A 83 9.58 21.15 1.91
CA ALA A 83 8.67 21.61 0.86
C ALA A 83 7.20 21.51 1.32
N TYR A 84 6.82 20.41 1.99
CA TYR A 84 5.48 20.28 2.57
C TYR A 84 5.22 21.28 3.70
N ASP A 85 6.19 21.53 4.58
CA ASP A 85 6.09 22.55 5.63
C ASP A 85 5.80 23.94 5.02
N HIS A 86 6.51 24.30 3.93
CA HIS A 86 6.24 25.54 3.20
C HIS A 86 4.84 25.58 2.56
N ALA A 87 4.40 24.48 1.94
CA ALA A 87 3.07 24.39 1.35
C ALA A 87 1.97 24.56 2.42
N LEU A 88 2.10 23.87 3.56
CA LEU A 88 1.15 23.93 4.68
C LEU A 88 1.07 25.34 5.27
N ALA A 89 2.21 26.01 5.47
CA ALA A 89 2.26 27.39 5.97
C ALA A 89 1.58 28.40 5.02
N LEU A 90 1.61 28.14 3.71
CA LEU A 90 0.92 28.97 2.71
C LEU A 90 -0.58 28.65 2.65
N PHE A 91 -0.96 27.37 2.67
CA PHE A 91 -2.36 26.97 2.70
C PHE A 91 -3.10 27.53 3.93
N ALA A 92 -2.43 27.62 5.09
CA ALA A 92 -2.99 28.19 6.31
C ALA A 92 -3.36 29.70 6.19
N GLN A 93 -2.92 30.39 5.13
CA GLN A 93 -3.24 31.81 4.88
C GLN A 93 -4.48 31.99 4.00
N LEU A 94 -5.01 30.92 3.42
CA LEU A 94 -6.12 30.95 2.49
C LEU A 94 -7.46 30.73 3.22
N PRO A 95 -8.57 31.27 2.69
CA PRO A 95 -9.89 31.00 3.26
C PRO A 95 -10.22 29.50 3.15
N PRO A 96 -10.84 28.91 4.19
CA PRO A 96 -11.15 27.49 4.20
C PRO A 96 -12.23 27.14 3.18
N ASP A 97 -11.97 26.09 2.39
CA ASP A 97 -12.94 25.37 1.58
C ASP A 97 -12.58 23.87 1.51
N ASP A 98 -13.46 23.05 0.93
CA ASP A 98 -13.24 21.61 0.84
C ASP A 98 -12.02 21.24 -0.01
N ALA A 99 -11.76 21.97 -1.09
CA ALA A 99 -10.64 21.71 -1.99
C ALA A 99 -9.30 22.03 -1.31
N LEU A 100 -9.23 23.13 -0.57
CA LEU A 100 -8.11 23.51 0.27
C LEU A 100 -7.89 22.50 1.39
N THR A 101 -8.97 22.10 2.08
CA THR A 101 -8.92 21.08 3.14
C THR A 101 -8.37 19.77 2.61
N ASN A 102 -8.80 19.33 1.43
CA ASN A 102 -8.27 18.14 0.78
C ASN A 102 -6.78 18.28 0.43
N ARG A 103 -6.34 19.44 -0.10
CA ARG A 103 -4.93 19.71 -0.41
C ARG A 103 -4.06 19.74 0.84
N MET A 104 -4.52 20.36 1.92
CA MET A 104 -3.83 20.36 3.21
C MET A 104 -3.73 18.95 3.79
N GLY A 105 -4.82 18.18 3.71
CA GLY A 105 -4.83 16.76 4.10
C GLY A 105 -3.81 15.93 3.31
N ALA A 106 -3.75 16.12 1.98
CA ALA A 106 -2.76 15.46 1.13
C ALA A 106 -1.31 15.91 1.43
N ALA A 107 -1.08 17.19 1.71
CA ALA A 107 0.24 17.69 2.09
C ALA A 107 0.72 17.09 3.42
N TRP A 108 -0.15 17.00 4.42
CA TRP A 108 0.12 16.32 5.70
C TRP A 108 0.41 14.82 5.52
N LEU A 109 -0.37 14.14 4.67
CA LEU A 109 -0.17 12.73 4.33
C LEU A 109 1.20 12.50 3.72
N ASN A 110 1.55 13.30 2.71
CA ASN A 110 2.81 13.16 1.99
C ASN A 110 4.01 13.50 2.88
N ARG A 111 3.85 14.50 3.77
CA ARG A 111 4.82 14.82 4.82
C ARG A 111 5.05 13.63 5.75
N GLY A 112 3.99 12.97 6.22
CA GLY A 112 4.09 11.76 7.04
C GLY A 112 4.84 10.63 6.32
N HIS A 113 4.53 10.41 5.05
CA HIS A 113 5.22 9.40 4.24
C HIS A 113 6.71 9.73 4.01
N ALA A 114 7.07 11.01 3.86
CA ALA A 114 8.48 11.42 3.70
C ALA A 114 9.26 11.22 5.00
N LEU A 115 8.64 11.51 6.16
CA LEU A 115 9.23 11.26 7.48
C LEU A 115 9.40 9.76 7.77
N GLN A 116 8.51 8.90 7.28
CA GLN A 116 8.61 7.45 7.45
C GLN A 116 9.89 6.86 6.85
N GLN A 117 10.44 7.47 5.79
CA GLN A 117 11.67 7.02 5.14
C GLN A 117 12.93 7.25 5.99
N SER A 118 12.80 7.93 7.13
CA SER A 118 13.89 8.17 8.07
C SER A 118 14.05 7.06 9.10
N THR A 119 15.30 6.74 9.44
CA THR A 119 15.62 5.79 10.52
C THR A 119 15.55 6.42 11.91
N GLU A 120 15.42 7.75 12.01
CA GLU A 120 15.39 8.47 13.29
C GLU A 120 14.07 8.25 14.04
N PRO A 121 14.08 7.76 15.31
CA PRO A 121 12.86 7.49 16.07
C PRO A 121 11.93 8.71 16.23
N ARG A 122 12.49 9.91 16.39
CA ARG A 122 11.71 11.14 16.49
C ARG A 122 10.93 11.42 15.21
N GLN A 123 11.53 11.20 14.04
CA GLN A 123 10.86 11.44 12.76
C GLN A 123 9.71 10.46 12.54
N ARG A 124 9.79 9.24 13.09
CA ARG A 124 8.64 8.30 13.09
C ARG A 124 7.46 8.81 13.92
N LEU A 125 7.69 9.42 15.08
CA LEU A 125 6.62 10.06 15.85
C LEU A 125 6.01 11.23 15.09
N GLU A 126 6.84 12.06 14.46
CA GLU A 126 6.36 13.17 13.62
C GLU A 126 5.60 12.67 12.37
N ALA A 127 5.94 11.50 11.83
CA ALA A 127 5.19 10.85 10.74
C ALA A 127 3.78 10.44 11.19
N ILE A 128 3.66 9.86 12.39
CA ILE A 128 2.37 9.51 12.99
C ILE A 128 1.53 10.77 13.17
N SER A 129 2.06 11.80 13.82
CA SER A 129 1.33 13.06 14.03
C SER A 129 0.92 13.73 12.71
N SER A 130 1.79 13.74 11.70
CA SER A 130 1.45 14.27 10.37
C SER A 130 0.29 13.50 9.73
N THR A 131 0.28 12.18 9.88
CA THR A 131 -0.79 11.34 9.32
C THR A 131 -2.10 11.52 10.10
N GLU A 132 -2.05 11.71 11.42
CA GLU A 132 -3.22 12.03 12.24
C GLU A 132 -3.85 13.38 11.85
N GLU A 133 -3.03 14.41 11.62
CA GLU A 133 -3.51 15.72 11.13
C GLU A 133 -4.16 15.62 9.75
N SER A 134 -3.59 14.79 8.86
CA SER A 134 -4.21 14.47 7.58
C SER A 134 -5.60 13.86 7.75
N ILE A 135 -5.73 12.83 8.60
CA ILE A 135 -7.01 12.18 8.88
C ILE A 135 -8.02 13.18 9.48
N ALA A 136 -7.60 14.00 10.44
CA ALA A 136 -8.47 14.97 11.11
C ALA A 136 -9.03 16.03 10.15
N LEU A 137 -8.29 16.39 9.10
CA LEU A 137 -8.77 17.29 8.05
C LEU A 137 -9.67 16.53 7.06
N LEU A 138 -9.21 15.40 6.53
CA LEU A 138 -9.90 14.66 5.48
C LEU A 138 -11.21 14.03 5.97
N SER A 139 -11.33 13.70 7.26
CA SER A 139 -12.57 13.15 7.85
C SER A 139 -13.72 14.16 7.90
N LYS A 140 -13.44 15.46 7.69
CA LYS A 140 -14.46 16.52 7.64
C LYS A 140 -15.10 16.66 6.26
N LEU A 141 -14.49 16.05 5.24
CA LEU A 141 -14.92 16.18 3.84
C LEU A 141 -16.05 15.20 3.51
N PRO A 142 -16.91 15.52 2.51
CA PRO A 142 -17.96 14.62 2.04
C PRO A 142 -17.38 13.46 1.20
N VAL A 143 -16.74 12.49 1.86
CA VAL A 143 -16.09 11.31 1.21
C VAL A 143 -17.07 10.36 0.51
N GLY A 144 -18.38 10.55 0.68
CA GLY A 144 -19.42 9.86 -0.09
C GLY A 144 -19.62 10.43 -1.50
N GLU A 145 -19.29 11.70 -1.70
CA GLU A 145 -19.60 12.45 -2.93
C GLU A 145 -18.37 12.62 -3.83
N ASN A 146 -17.17 12.70 -3.24
CA ASN A 146 -15.92 12.89 -3.97
C ASN A 146 -14.94 11.74 -3.70
N LEU A 147 -14.58 11.01 -4.75
CA LEU A 147 -13.69 9.86 -4.67
C LEU A 147 -12.24 10.25 -4.33
N ASP A 148 -11.80 11.45 -4.64
CA ASP A 148 -10.42 11.88 -4.30
C ASP A 148 -10.31 12.16 -2.79
N TYR A 149 -11.37 12.71 -2.17
CA TYR A 149 -11.42 12.89 -0.72
C TYR A 149 -11.39 11.54 -0.01
N ARG A 150 -12.19 10.60 -0.53
CA ARG A 150 -12.23 9.20 -0.05
C ARG A 150 -10.87 8.52 -0.19
N LEU A 151 -10.23 8.65 -1.35
CA LEU A 151 -8.94 8.04 -1.64
C LEU A 151 -7.85 8.56 -0.68
N ASN A 152 -7.79 9.88 -0.49
CA ASN A 152 -6.83 10.49 0.41
C ASN A 152 -7.05 10.06 1.86
N LEU A 153 -8.31 10.01 2.33
CA LEU A 153 -8.62 9.56 3.69
C LEU A 153 -8.23 8.08 3.88
N ALA A 154 -8.54 7.22 2.90
CA ALA A 154 -8.17 5.81 2.93
C ALA A 154 -6.65 5.63 2.97
N GLY A 155 -5.91 6.40 2.17
CA GLY A 155 -4.45 6.40 2.15
C GLY A 155 -3.86 6.83 3.49
N ALA A 156 -4.43 7.87 4.12
CA ALA A 156 -4.00 8.31 5.44
C ALA A 156 -4.24 7.24 6.52
N GLN A 157 -5.40 6.57 6.50
CA GLN A 157 -5.70 5.47 7.42
C GLN A 157 -4.74 4.28 7.24
N ALA A 158 -4.47 3.86 6.00
CA ALA A 158 -3.54 2.76 5.73
C ALA A 158 -2.09 3.09 6.15
N ASN A 159 -1.64 4.32 5.90
CA ASN A 159 -0.31 4.78 6.30
C ASN A 159 -0.19 4.85 7.83
N LEU A 160 -1.22 5.35 8.53
CA LEU A 160 -1.24 5.38 9.99
C LEU A 160 -1.11 3.97 10.57
N ALA A 161 -1.86 3.00 10.02
CA ALA A 161 -1.79 1.62 10.48
C ALA A 161 -0.37 1.03 10.35
N GLN A 162 0.30 1.27 9.22
CA GLN A 162 1.67 0.80 9.00
C GLN A 162 2.66 1.43 10.00
N LEU A 163 2.58 2.76 10.18
CA LEU A 163 3.42 3.51 11.11
C LEU A 163 3.23 3.04 12.56
N LEU A 164 1.99 2.76 12.96
CA LEU A 164 1.69 2.27 14.31
C LEU A 164 2.31 0.89 14.55
N ILE A 165 2.20 -0.04 13.61
CA ILE A 165 2.79 -1.38 13.74
C ILE A 165 4.32 -1.34 13.85
N GLU A 166 4.96 -0.36 13.21
CA GLU A 166 6.41 -0.10 13.29
C GLU A 166 6.83 0.69 14.55
N SER A 167 5.88 1.20 15.32
CA SER A 167 6.12 1.98 16.53
C SER A 167 6.29 1.10 17.77
N ALA A 168 6.81 1.67 18.86
CA ALA A 168 6.95 0.99 20.15
C ALA A 168 5.73 1.21 21.10
N ALA A 169 4.62 1.79 20.62
CA ALA A 169 3.47 2.11 21.46
C ALA A 169 2.75 0.84 21.96
N ALA A 170 2.29 0.84 23.21
CA ALA A 170 1.65 -0.32 23.82
C ALA A 170 0.29 -0.67 23.18
N ASP A 171 -0.46 0.34 22.75
CA ASP A 171 -1.77 0.22 22.11
C ASP A 171 -1.69 0.12 20.58
N ARG A 172 -0.47 0.00 20.02
CA ARG A 172 -0.22 0.08 18.57
C ARG A 172 -1.08 -0.87 17.74
N CYS A 173 -1.25 -2.12 18.17
CA CYS A 173 -2.01 -3.11 17.40
C CYS A 173 -3.51 -2.78 17.37
N LEU A 174 -4.05 -2.29 18.49
CA LEU A 174 -5.47 -1.90 18.58
C LEU A 174 -5.74 -0.70 17.66
N ARG A 175 -4.91 0.35 17.77
CA ARG A 175 -5.04 1.55 16.93
C ARG A 175 -4.81 1.25 15.45
N ALA A 176 -3.81 0.43 15.13
CA ALA A 176 -3.53 0.02 13.76
C ALA A 176 -4.70 -0.80 13.18
N SER A 177 -5.31 -1.68 13.96
CA SER A 177 -6.48 -2.45 13.53
C SER A 177 -7.68 -1.57 13.21
N ALA A 178 -7.93 -0.52 14.01
CA ALA A 178 -8.99 0.44 13.73
C ALA A 178 -8.73 1.22 12.44
N ALA A 179 -7.48 1.66 12.23
CA ALA A 179 -7.09 2.37 11.01
C ALA A 179 -7.16 1.47 9.77
N VAL A 180 -6.74 0.19 9.86
CA VAL A 180 -6.94 -0.81 8.79
C VAL A 180 -8.41 -0.97 8.45
N ALA A 181 -9.28 -1.16 9.45
CA ALA A 181 -10.71 -1.35 9.22
C ALA A 181 -11.32 -0.16 8.47
N SER A 182 -10.96 1.07 8.88
CA SER A 182 -11.39 2.29 8.19
C SER A 182 -10.88 2.36 6.75
N ALA A 183 -9.60 2.02 6.51
CA ALA A 183 -9.04 2.01 5.16
C ALA A 183 -9.77 1.02 4.25
N LEU A 184 -10.03 -0.20 4.72
CA LEU A 184 -10.73 -1.24 3.96
C LEU A 184 -12.18 -0.86 3.65
N GLU A 185 -12.89 -0.26 4.61
CA GLU A 185 -14.26 0.24 4.39
C GLU A 185 -14.29 1.29 3.27
N LEU A 186 -13.33 2.23 3.29
CA LEU A 186 -13.23 3.30 2.30
C LEU A 186 -12.85 2.77 0.89
N THR A 187 -12.09 1.67 0.78
CA THR A 187 -11.63 1.13 -0.51
C THR A 187 -12.56 0.08 -1.12
N ALA A 188 -13.33 -0.64 -0.31
CA ALA A 188 -14.05 -1.86 -0.71
C ALA A 188 -14.88 -1.73 -2.01
N ARG A 189 -15.55 -0.59 -2.22
CA ARG A 189 -16.42 -0.39 -3.40
C ARG A 189 -15.68 -0.07 -4.70
N HIS A 190 -14.40 0.27 -4.64
CA HIS A 190 -13.67 0.86 -5.77
C HIS A 190 -12.36 0.13 -6.09
N GLU A 191 -11.90 -0.79 -5.25
CA GLU A 191 -10.61 -1.45 -5.43
C GLU A 191 -10.53 -2.29 -6.72
N GLN A 192 -11.62 -2.85 -7.24
CA GLN A 192 -11.59 -3.55 -8.54
C GLN A 192 -11.63 -2.59 -9.76
N GLN A 193 -11.98 -1.33 -9.56
CA GLN A 193 -12.22 -0.38 -10.66
C GLN A 193 -11.11 0.66 -10.79
N ARG A 194 -10.42 0.97 -9.68
CA ARG A 194 -9.42 2.04 -9.62
C ARG A 194 -8.18 1.55 -8.89
N ALA A 195 -7.05 1.54 -9.61
CA ALA A 195 -5.77 1.04 -9.09
C ALA A 195 -5.34 1.73 -7.78
N GLY A 196 -5.60 3.03 -7.63
CA GLY A 196 -5.29 3.75 -6.39
C GLY A 196 -6.00 3.18 -5.15
N PHE A 197 -7.27 2.75 -5.29
CA PHE A 197 -8.00 2.11 -4.19
C PHE A 197 -7.50 0.68 -3.94
N ALA A 198 -7.09 -0.04 -4.99
CA ALA A 198 -6.48 -1.37 -4.84
C ALA A 198 -5.14 -1.30 -4.10
N ASP A 199 -4.28 -0.34 -4.43
CA ASP A 199 -2.99 -0.15 -3.75
C ASP A 199 -3.19 -0.01 -2.23
N ILE A 200 -4.13 0.87 -1.84
CA ILE A 200 -4.45 1.11 -0.43
C ILE A 200 -5.07 -0.14 0.21
N GLY A 201 -6.03 -0.79 -0.46
CA GLY A 201 -6.69 -2.00 0.03
C GLY A 201 -5.72 -3.18 0.23
N LEU A 202 -4.78 -3.40 -0.68
CA LEU A 202 -3.75 -4.44 -0.58
C LEU A 202 -2.76 -4.13 0.56
N LYS A 203 -2.33 -2.86 0.69
CA LYS A 203 -1.49 -2.42 1.81
C LYS A 203 -2.19 -2.63 3.15
N ALA A 204 -3.46 -2.24 3.27
CA ALA A 204 -4.24 -2.42 4.50
C ALA A 204 -4.40 -3.90 4.88
N ARG A 205 -4.70 -4.79 3.93
CA ARG A 205 -4.78 -6.25 4.17
C ARG A 205 -3.44 -6.83 4.59
N ARG A 206 -2.33 -6.39 3.98
CA ARG A 206 -0.99 -6.80 4.43
C ARG A 206 -0.74 -6.38 5.88
N THR A 207 -1.07 -5.14 6.25
CA THR A 207 -0.92 -4.66 7.62
C THR A 207 -1.82 -5.44 8.58
N LEU A 208 -3.04 -5.79 8.17
CA LEU A 208 -3.94 -6.66 8.94
C LEU A 208 -3.30 -8.01 9.24
N CYS A 209 -2.71 -8.66 8.23
CA CYS A 209 -2.01 -9.93 8.37
C CYS A 209 -0.85 -9.82 9.39
N GLN A 210 -0.11 -8.71 9.38
CA GLN A 210 0.96 -8.45 10.36
C GLN A 210 0.41 -8.29 11.78
N ILE A 211 -0.68 -7.54 11.95
CA ILE A 211 -1.36 -7.36 13.25
C ILE A 211 -1.83 -8.71 13.80
N ILE A 212 -2.52 -9.49 12.97
CA ILE A 212 -3.05 -10.80 13.35
C ILE A 212 -1.91 -11.76 13.71
N GLY A 213 -0.83 -11.79 12.92
CA GLY A 213 0.35 -12.60 13.24
C GLY A 213 0.93 -12.29 14.62
N GLN A 214 1.02 -11.00 15.00
CA GLN A 214 1.46 -10.62 16.35
C GLN A 214 0.49 -11.09 17.44
N TRP A 215 -0.81 -10.98 17.21
CA TRP A 215 -1.82 -11.42 18.17
C TRP A 215 -1.89 -12.94 18.33
N LEU A 216 -1.72 -13.70 17.25
CA LEU A 216 -1.67 -15.17 17.31
C LEU A 216 -0.47 -15.67 18.12
N ILE A 217 0.66 -14.95 18.11
CA ILE A 217 1.83 -15.27 18.93
C ILE A 217 1.59 -14.93 20.41
N ALA A 218 0.86 -13.85 20.69
CA ALA A 218 0.71 -13.30 22.04
C ALA A 218 -0.51 -13.84 22.81
N ASN A 219 -1.38 -14.64 22.17
CA ASN A 219 -2.67 -14.99 22.74
C ASN A 219 -2.93 -16.49 22.66
N ASP A 220 -3.19 -17.12 23.81
CA ASP A 220 -3.49 -18.56 23.92
C ASP A 220 -4.99 -18.88 24.00
N ASP A 221 -5.87 -17.87 23.92
CA ASP A 221 -7.32 -18.08 23.98
C ASP A 221 -7.83 -18.68 22.66
N ALA A 222 -8.39 -19.89 22.73
CA ALA A 222 -8.78 -20.66 21.55
C ALA A 222 -9.89 -19.97 20.72
N ASP A 223 -10.87 -19.35 21.38
CA ASP A 223 -11.97 -18.66 20.69
C ASP A 223 -11.48 -17.41 19.96
N ARG A 224 -10.59 -16.66 20.59
CA ARG A 224 -9.94 -15.50 19.96
C ARG A 224 -9.02 -15.93 18.83
N GLN A 225 -8.23 -16.98 19.01
CA GLN A 225 -7.40 -17.53 17.94
C GLN A 225 -8.24 -17.95 16.73
N ALA A 226 -9.37 -18.63 16.93
CA ALA A 226 -10.26 -19.03 15.85
C ALA A 226 -10.76 -17.83 15.03
N LYS A 227 -11.17 -16.74 15.71
CA LYS A 227 -11.60 -15.49 15.05
C LYS A 227 -10.46 -14.82 14.29
N LEU A 228 -9.25 -14.80 14.86
CA LEU A 228 -8.06 -14.26 14.22
C LEU A 228 -7.68 -15.07 12.98
N ILE A 229 -7.74 -16.40 13.05
CA ILE A 229 -7.48 -17.29 11.92
C ILE A 229 -8.48 -17.02 10.79
N ALA A 230 -9.77 -16.95 11.10
CA ALA A 230 -10.80 -16.63 10.11
C ALA A 230 -10.54 -15.27 9.43
N SER A 231 -10.20 -14.24 10.22
CA SER A 231 -9.90 -12.91 9.69
C SER A 231 -8.62 -12.86 8.84
N ALA A 232 -7.60 -13.64 9.16
CA ALA A 232 -6.36 -13.70 8.37
C ALA A 232 -6.58 -14.41 7.04
N SER A 233 -7.33 -15.52 7.03
CA SER A 233 -7.72 -16.21 5.79
C SER A 233 -8.47 -15.24 4.87
N ASP A 234 -9.53 -14.60 5.36
CA ASP A 234 -10.34 -13.65 4.57
C ASP A 234 -9.51 -12.49 3.99
N ALA A 235 -8.60 -11.94 4.79
CA ALA A 235 -7.72 -10.86 4.35
C ALA A 235 -6.74 -11.32 3.25
N VAL A 236 -6.19 -12.53 3.36
CA VAL A 236 -5.30 -13.10 2.35
C VAL A 236 -6.06 -13.44 1.08
N ASP A 237 -7.17 -14.15 1.20
CA ASP A 237 -7.96 -14.63 0.06
C ASP A 237 -8.53 -13.46 -0.75
N THR A 238 -9.09 -12.47 -0.07
CA THR A 238 -9.59 -11.25 -0.72
C THR A 238 -8.45 -10.45 -1.35
N GLY A 239 -7.30 -10.34 -0.67
CA GLY A 239 -6.13 -9.63 -1.19
C GLY A 239 -5.55 -10.31 -2.43
N MET A 240 -5.45 -11.63 -2.42
CA MET A 240 -4.97 -12.42 -3.56
C MET A 240 -5.94 -12.36 -4.73
N THR A 241 -7.25 -12.47 -4.48
CA THR A 241 -8.29 -12.29 -5.52
C THR A 241 -8.16 -10.92 -6.20
N LEU A 242 -7.99 -9.86 -5.42
CA LEU A 242 -7.78 -8.51 -5.96
C LEU A 242 -6.48 -8.40 -6.76
N ALA A 243 -5.41 -9.04 -6.31
CA ALA A 243 -4.15 -9.07 -7.05
C ALA A 243 -4.27 -9.79 -8.40
N ARG A 244 -4.96 -10.94 -8.45
CA ARG A 244 -5.26 -11.69 -9.68
C ARG A 244 -6.04 -10.85 -10.67
N HIS A 245 -7.10 -10.18 -10.19
CA HIS A 245 -7.90 -9.27 -11.01
C HIS A 245 -7.03 -8.22 -11.71
N TRP A 246 -6.16 -7.52 -10.98
CA TRP A 246 -5.31 -6.49 -11.58
C TRP A 246 -4.20 -7.04 -12.47
N GLU A 247 -3.62 -8.19 -12.12
CA GLU A 247 -2.65 -8.87 -12.98
C GLU A 247 -3.30 -9.28 -14.31
N SER A 248 -4.56 -9.74 -14.30
CA SER A 248 -5.31 -10.10 -15.52
C SER A 248 -5.56 -8.89 -16.44
N LEU A 249 -5.57 -7.68 -15.88
CA LEU A 249 -5.64 -6.41 -16.60
C LEU A 249 -4.26 -5.87 -17.04
N GLY A 250 -3.18 -6.63 -16.83
CA GLY A 250 -1.81 -6.24 -17.16
C GLY A 250 -1.17 -5.26 -16.17
N VAL A 251 -1.76 -5.06 -14.99
CA VAL A 251 -1.29 -4.11 -13.98
C VAL A 251 -0.36 -4.80 -12.99
N THR A 252 0.94 -4.80 -13.31
CA THR A 252 1.97 -5.58 -12.59
C THR A 252 2.62 -4.87 -11.40
N HIS A 253 2.35 -3.58 -11.18
CA HIS A 253 3.00 -2.83 -10.09
C HIS A 253 2.59 -3.33 -8.69
N PHE A 254 1.52 -4.11 -8.56
CA PHE A 254 1.10 -4.73 -7.30
C PHE A 254 1.90 -5.97 -6.91
N ARG A 255 2.70 -6.54 -7.82
CA ARG A 255 3.46 -7.78 -7.60
C ARG A 255 4.23 -7.82 -6.26
N PRO A 256 4.95 -6.77 -5.82
CA PRO A 256 5.63 -6.80 -4.52
C PRO A 256 4.68 -6.94 -3.30
N LEU A 257 3.45 -6.43 -3.39
CA LEU A 257 2.43 -6.62 -2.35
C LEU A 257 1.84 -8.02 -2.44
N THR A 258 1.56 -8.50 -3.65
CA THR A 258 1.09 -9.86 -3.93
C THR A 258 2.04 -10.90 -3.37
N GLU A 259 3.34 -10.80 -3.63
CA GLU A 259 4.37 -11.70 -3.09
C GLU A 259 4.33 -11.76 -1.56
N ARG A 260 4.19 -10.62 -0.90
CA ARG A 260 4.15 -10.53 0.57
C ARG A 260 2.88 -11.16 1.14
N LEU A 261 1.73 -10.92 0.52
CA LEU A 261 0.46 -11.54 0.91
C LEU A 261 0.50 -13.06 0.67
N PHE A 262 1.00 -13.50 -0.48
CA PHE A 262 1.11 -14.91 -0.81
C PHE A 262 2.09 -15.65 0.11
N ARG A 263 3.23 -15.04 0.44
CA ARG A 263 4.19 -15.58 1.42
C ARG A 263 3.59 -15.68 2.82
N PHE A 264 2.82 -14.67 3.24
CA PHE A 264 2.07 -14.75 4.49
C PHE A 264 1.02 -15.87 4.44
N GLY A 265 0.21 -15.94 3.39
CA GLY A 265 -0.82 -16.95 3.19
C GLY A 265 -0.27 -18.38 3.23
N THR A 266 0.76 -18.67 2.44
CA THR A 266 1.42 -20.00 2.44
C THR A 266 1.94 -20.40 3.82
N ALA A 267 2.61 -19.49 4.54
CA ALA A 267 3.07 -19.75 5.91
C ALA A 267 1.90 -19.92 6.89
N PHE A 268 0.85 -19.12 6.75
CA PHE A 268 -0.34 -19.13 7.59
C PHE A 268 -1.14 -20.43 7.43
N TYR A 269 -1.51 -20.81 6.20
CA TYR A 269 -2.21 -22.06 5.93
C TYR A 269 -1.40 -23.27 6.38
N ARG A 270 -0.10 -23.32 6.09
CA ARG A 270 0.78 -24.39 6.59
C ARG A 270 0.65 -24.59 8.10
N ARG A 271 0.62 -23.50 8.87
CA ARG A 271 0.64 -23.57 10.34
C ARG A 271 -0.73 -23.77 10.97
N HIS A 272 -1.78 -23.15 10.43
CA HIS A 272 -3.09 -23.10 11.08
C HIS A 272 -4.16 -23.92 10.37
N GLN A 273 -4.02 -24.15 9.06
CA GLN A 273 -5.07 -24.70 8.20
C GLN A 273 -4.48 -25.53 7.04
N ILE A 274 -3.60 -26.49 7.36
CA ILE A 274 -2.74 -27.17 6.37
C ILE A 274 -3.51 -27.89 5.25
N HIS A 275 -4.75 -28.28 5.51
CA HIS A 275 -5.63 -28.94 4.53
C HIS A 275 -6.08 -28.00 3.39
N PHE A 276 -6.07 -26.68 3.61
CA PHE A 276 -6.39 -25.67 2.59
C PHE A 276 -5.16 -25.14 1.85
N LEU A 277 -3.94 -25.52 2.26
CA LEU A 277 -2.71 -24.97 1.67
C LEU A 277 -2.59 -25.32 0.18
N ALA A 278 -2.92 -26.55 -0.21
CA ALA A 278 -2.87 -26.96 -1.61
C ALA A 278 -3.85 -26.16 -2.48
N ASP A 279 -5.10 -26.04 -2.02
CA ASP A 279 -6.16 -25.29 -2.71
C ASP A 279 -5.78 -23.82 -2.87
N PHE A 280 -5.32 -23.18 -1.79
CA PHE A 280 -4.83 -21.79 -1.81
C PHE A 280 -3.71 -21.58 -2.84
N VAL A 281 -2.75 -22.51 -2.91
CA VAL A 281 -1.64 -22.40 -3.87
C VAL A 281 -2.13 -22.58 -5.31
N LEU A 282 -2.95 -23.60 -5.57
CA LEU A 282 -3.43 -23.91 -6.92
C LEU A 282 -4.40 -22.84 -7.43
N GLU A 283 -5.30 -22.32 -6.61
CA GLU A 283 -6.19 -21.22 -6.99
C GLU A 283 -5.42 -19.99 -7.47
N ASN A 284 -4.22 -19.77 -6.94
CA ASN A 284 -3.41 -18.60 -7.30
C ASN A 284 -2.44 -18.82 -8.46
N LEU A 285 -2.10 -20.08 -8.80
CA LEU A 285 -1.01 -20.38 -9.74
C LEU A 285 -1.38 -21.35 -10.86
N ASP A 286 -2.48 -22.10 -10.76
CA ASP A 286 -2.92 -23.06 -11.76
C ASP A 286 -4.14 -22.54 -12.54
N PRO A 287 -4.00 -22.30 -13.85
CA PRO A 287 -5.08 -21.76 -14.68
C PRO A 287 -6.26 -22.73 -14.83
N ASN A 288 -6.06 -24.03 -14.59
CA ASN A 288 -7.14 -25.01 -14.62
C ASN A 288 -8.02 -24.94 -13.36
N THR A 289 -7.44 -24.47 -12.25
CA THR A 289 -8.15 -24.25 -10.99
C THR A 289 -8.83 -22.87 -10.99
N CYS A 290 -8.13 -21.84 -11.47
CA CYS A 290 -8.67 -20.48 -11.54
C CYS A 290 -8.23 -19.77 -12.83
N SER A 291 -9.17 -19.30 -13.64
CA SER A 291 -8.85 -18.72 -14.96
C SER A 291 -8.02 -17.44 -14.91
N ASP A 292 -7.99 -16.74 -13.78
CA ASP A 292 -7.19 -15.52 -13.55
C ASP A 292 -5.92 -15.78 -12.71
N ALA A 293 -5.49 -17.04 -12.59
CA ALA A 293 -4.26 -17.41 -11.88
C ALA A 293 -3.01 -16.67 -12.40
N ILE A 294 -2.08 -16.36 -11.49
CA ILE A 294 -0.84 -15.62 -11.77
C ILE A 294 0.26 -16.61 -12.18
N THR A 295 0.15 -17.15 -13.39
CA THR A 295 1.07 -18.17 -13.90
C THR A 295 2.47 -17.63 -14.21
N SER A 296 2.56 -16.36 -14.61
CA SER A 296 3.78 -15.74 -15.13
C SER A 296 4.75 -15.19 -14.07
N HIS A 297 4.53 -15.51 -12.78
CA HIS A 297 5.28 -14.91 -11.67
C HIS A 297 6.21 -15.92 -10.97
N PRO A 298 7.51 -15.95 -11.29
CA PRO A 298 8.45 -16.96 -10.78
C PRO A 298 8.58 -16.96 -9.25
N GLU A 299 8.55 -15.78 -8.63
CA GLU A 299 8.66 -15.66 -7.17
C GLU A 299 7.49 -16.36 -6.45
N LEU A 300 6.25 -16.24 -6.94
CA LEU A 300 5.11 -16.94 -6.34
C LEU A 300 5.26 -18.46 -6.49
N GLN A 301 5.76 -18.94 -7.63
CA GLN A 301 6.06 -20.35 -7.82
C GLN A 301 7.15 -20.86 -6.86
N SER A 302 8.17 -20.04 -6.55
CA SER A 302 9.19 -20.38 -5.54
C SER A 302 8.57 -20.47 -4.16
N ILE A 303 7.80 -19.45 -3.75
CA ILE A 303 7.10 -19.41 -2.45
C ILE A 303 6.18 -20.61 -2.28
N ALA A 304 5.41 -20.96 -3.33
CA ALA A 304 4.51 -22.11 -3.33
C ALA A 304 5.27 -23.43 -3.12
N ARG A 305 6.33 -23.68 -3.90
CA ARG A 305 7.13 -24.90 -3.78
C ARG A 305 7.77 -25.02 -2.40
N GLU A 306 8.36 -23.94 -1.89
CA GLU A 306 8.93 -23.90 -0.53
C GLU A 306 7.86 -24.21 0.54
N GLY A 307 6.70 -23.55 0.45
CA GLY A 307 5.60 -23.72 1.40
C GLY A 307 5.03 -25.15 1.40
N LEU A 308 4.75 -25.71 0.22
CA LEU A 308 4.24 -27.08 0.07
C LEU A 308 5.26 -28.13 0.53
N GLN A 309 6.53 -27.97 0.18
CA GLN A 309 7.60 -28.89 0.62
C GLN A 309 7.76 -28.89 2.14
N ALA A 310 7.71 -27.71 2.76
CA ALA A 310 7.82 -27.59 4.21
C ALA A 310 6.58 -28.17 4.92
N ALA A 311 5.38 -27.94 4.40
CA ALA A 311 4.15 -28.56 4.91
C ALA A 311 4.18 -30.10 4.81
N ARG A 312 4.65 -30.63 3.67
CA ARG A 312 4.86 -32.07 3.46
C ARG A 312 5.85 -32.65 4.46
N HIS A 313 6.94 -31.94 4.74
CA HIS A 313 7.92 -32.34 5.74
C HIS A 313 7.28 -32.41 7.14
N ASP A 314 6.57 -31.36 7.56
CA ASP A 314 5.92 -31.30 8.88
C ASP A 314 4.94 -32.46 9.11
N LEU A 315 4.13 -32.80 8.09
CA LEU A 315 3.18 -33.91 8.18
C LEU A 315 3.86 -35.28 8.31
N ARG A 316 5.05 -35.44 7.70
CA ARG A 316 5.81 -36.69 7.74
C ARG A 316 6.62 -36.86 9.03
N THR A 317 7.14 -35.78 9.61
CA THR A 317 8.05 -35.87 10.76
C THR A 317 7.37 -35.80 12.12
N ASN A 318 6.25 -35.08 12.24
CA ASN A 318 5.74 -34.70 13.55
C ASN A 318 4.76 -35.71 14.18
N HIS A 319 4.36 -36.78 13.48
CA HIS A 319 3.33 -37.68 13.98
C HIS A 319 3.49 -39.15 13.57
N VAL A 320 3.23 -40.04 14.53
CA VAL A 320 3.04 -41.48 14.27
C VAL A 320 1.66 -41.65 13.63
N LEU A 321 1.61 -42.23 12.43
CA LEU A 321 0.36 -42.61 11.78
C LEU A 321 -0.20 -43.85 12.49
N VAL A 322 -1.38 -43.71 13.11
CA VAL A 322 -2.10 -44.82 13.73
C VAL A 322 -3.26 -45.19 12.83
N SER A 323 -3.33 -46.47 12.43
CA SER A 323 -4.43 -46.99 11.60
C SER A 323 -5.78 -46.78 12.29
N GLN A 324 -6.80 -46.35 11.55
CA GLN A 324 -8.20 -46.10 11.99
C GLN A 324 -8.44 -44.86 12.89
N ASP A 325 -7.49 -43.95 12.98
CA ASP A 325 -7.71 -42.64 13.62
C ASP A 325 -8.11 -41.57 12.59
N ALA A 326 -9.24 -40.89 12.83
CA ALA A 326 -9.76 -39.84 11.95
C ALA A 326 -8.81 -38.64 11.79
N ALA A 327 -7.93 -38.38 12.76
CA ALA A 327 -6.90 -37.36 12.59
C ALA A 327 -5.78 -37.84 11.65
N SER A 328 -5.40 -39.11 11.71
CA SER A 328 -4.45 -39.74 10.80
C SER A 328 -4.98 -39.81 9.37
N GLU A 329 -6.26 -40.11 9.16
CA GLU A 329 -6.90 -40.07 7.84
C GLU A 329 -6.88 -38.67 7.22
N ARG A 330 -7.30 -37.64 7.98
CA ARG A 330 -7.24 -36.24 7.52
C ARG A 330 -5.83 -35.80 7.17
N ARG A 331 -4.81 -36.27 7.90
CA ARG A 331 -3.41 -35.98 7.57
C ARG A 331 -2.97 -36.66 6.28
N MET A 332 -3.33 -37.92 6.06
CA MET A 332 -3.01 -38.62 4.81
C MET A 332 -3.67 -37.93 3.61
N GLN A 333 -4.92 -37.48 3.76
CA GLN A 333 -5.59 -36.71 2.72
C GLN A 333 -4.87 -35.38 2.44
N ALA A 334 -4.52 -34.61 3.47
CA ALA A 334 -3.77 -33.38 3.31
C ALA A 334 -2.41 -33.63 2.63
N LEU A 335 -1.70 -34.70 3.02
CA LEU A 335 -0.43 -35.08 2.39
C LEU A 335 -0.60 -35.39 0.89
N ALA A 336 -1.63 -36.17 0.53
CA ALA A 336 -1.93 -36.48 -0.86
C ALA A 336 -2.26 -35.23 -1.68
N HIS A 337 -3.03 -34.28 -1.13
CA HIS A 337 -3.34 -33.01 -1.79
C HIS A 337 -2.07 -32.17 -2.01
N LEU A 338 -1.17 -32.10 -1.03
CA LEU A 338 0.11 -31.38 -1.16
C LEU A 338 1.01 -32.01 -2.23
N GLU A 339 1.05 -33.34 -2.31
CA GLU A 339 1.84 -34.06 -3.33
C GLU A 339 1.29 -33.81 -4.74
N ALA A 340 -0.03 -33.89 -4.91
CA ALA A 340 -0.66 -33.56 -6.19
C ALA A 340 -0.37 -32.11 -6.62
N ALA A 341 -0.43 -31.14 -5.69
CA ALA A 341 -0.11 -29.75 -6.00
C ALA A 341 1.37 -29.56 -6.38
N LEU A 342 2.30 -30.25 -5.72
CA LEU A 342 3.73 -30.22 -6.08
C LEU A 342 3.98 -30.79 -7.49
N ASP A 343 3.30 -31.87 -7.86
CA ASP A 343 3.42 -32.49 -9.18
C ASP A 343 2.87 -31.58 -10.29
N LEU A 344 1.80 -30.82 -10.02
CA LEU A 344 1.25 -29.83 -10.95
C LEU A 344 2.19 -28.64 -11.15
N LEU A 345 2.89 -28.21 -10.09
CA LEU A 345 3.85 -27.11 -10.13
C LEU A 345 5.27 -27.54 -10.61
N ALA A 346 5.43 -28.77 -11.08
CA ALA A 346 6.70 -29.24 -11.62
C ALA A 346 7.10 -28.44 -12.87
N PRO A 347 8.38 -28.03 -13.00
CA PRO A 347 8.84 -27.19 -14.12
C PRO A 347 8.46 -27.73 -15.50
N ASP A 348 8.51 -29.05 -15.67
CA ASP A 348 8.27 -29.74 -16.94
C ASP A 348 6.81 -29.65 -17.41
N ARG A 349 5.85 -29.38 -16.51
CA ARG A 349 4.41 -29.24 -16.84
C ARG A 349 3.99 -27.81 -17.11
N LEU A 350 4.69 -26.82 -16.54
CA LEU A 350 4.37 -25.42 -16.72
C LEU A 350 4.73 -24.89 -18.12
N VAL A 351 5.68 -25.53 -18.81
CA VAL A 351 6.11 -25.12 -20.17
C VAL A 351 5.14 -25.57 -21.27
N SER A 352 4.26 -26.54 -21.01
CA SER A 352 3.32 -27.07 -22.02
C SER A 352 1.94 -26.39 -22.03
N ALA A 353 1.69 -25.44 -21.12
CA ALA A 353 0.38 -24.78 -20.95
C ALA A 353 0.35 -23.30 -21.40
N VAL A 354 1.45 -22.81 -21.98
CA VAL A 354 1.57 -21.48 -22.61
C VAL A 354 1.73 -21.68 -24.10
#